data_AF-A0A7J3ELZ4-F1
#
_entry.id   AF-A0A7J3ELZ4-F1
#
_cell.length_a   1.000
_cell.length_b   1.000
_cell.length_c   1.000
_cell.angle_alpha   90.00
_cell.angle_beta   90.00
_cell.angle_gamma   90.00
#
_symmetry.space_group_name_H-M   'P 1'
#
loop_
_entity.id
_entity.type
_entity.pdbx_description
1 polymer ?
#
loop_
_entity_poly.entity_id
_entity_poly.type
_entity_poly.pdbx_seq_one_letter_code
_entity_poly.pdbx_strand_id
1 'polypeptide(L)'
;MSTELENLIRKLLTRREVFFDKTNVLNSDGRRLLNKIIRMVLREYPELRKLVSKTRKNPTLENVIKLAEEITHMRELKSHTQR
;
A
#
# COMPACT_ATOMS: atom_id res chain seq x y z
N MET A 1 -6.58 6.32 12.60
CA MET A 1 -6.32 5.22 11.64
C MET A 1 -7.27 4.09 11.95
N SER A 2 -7.71 3.31 10.95
CA SER A 2 -7.94 1.90 11.24
C SER A 2 -6.53 1.29 11.37
N THR A 3 -6.10 0.96 12.60
CA THR A 3 -4.77 0.40 12.93
C THR A 3 -4.38 -0.77 12.01
N GLU A 4 -5.38 -1.41 11.42
CA GLU A 4 -5.27 -2.46 10.43
C GLU A 4 -4.52 -2.07 9.14
N LEU A 5 -4.78 -0.92 8.51
CA LEU A 5 -4.15 -0.57 7.22
C LEU A 5 -2.63 -0.48 7.34
N GLU A 6 -2.17 0.23 8.37
CA GLU A 6 -0.76 0.41 8.68
C GLU A 6 -0.09 -0.93 9.01
N ASN A 7 -0.76 -1.78 9.80
CA ASN A 7 -0.28 -3.12 10.10
C ASN A 7 -0.13 -3.99 8.85
N LEU A 8 -1.03 -3.90 7.88
CA LEU A 8 -0.94 -4.66 6.63
C LEU A 8 0.20 -4.17 5.74
N ILE A 9 0.37 -2.86 5.60
CA ILE A 9 1.48 -2.26 4.84
C ILE A 9 2.81 -2.63 5.48
N ARG A 10 2.93 -2.48 6.81
CA ARG A 10 4.11 -2.88 7.57
C ARG A 10 4.41 -4.36 7.40
N LYS A 11 3.40 -5.23 7.51
CA LYS A 11 3.55 -6.68 7.29
C LYS A 11 4.10 -6.99 5.90
N LEU A 12 3.57 -6.34 4.86
CA LEU A 12 3.99 -6.52 3.48
C LEU A 12 5.45 -6.09 3.27
N LEU A 13 5.87 -4.97 3.87
CA LEU A 13 7.20 -4.38 3.68
C LEU A 13 8.28 -4.88 4.66
N THR A 14 7.92 -5.44 5.80
CA THR A 14 8.90 -6.00 6.75
C THR A 14 9.27 -7.44 6.40
N ARG A 15 8.31 -8.25 5.93
CA ARG A 15 8.53 -9.65 5.54
C ARG A 15 8.72 -9.78 4.04
N ARG A 16 9.69 -9.07 3.47
CA ARG A 16 9.85 -8.95 2.01
C ARG A 16 10.12 -10.30 1.37
N GLU A 17 10.95 -11.11 2.00
CA GLU A 17 11.29 -12.47 1.60
C GLU A 17 10.09 -13.42 1.49
N VAL A 18 8.98 -13.12 2.17
CA VAL A 18 7.75 -13.92 2.12
C VAL A 18 6.83 -13.48 0.98
N PHE A 19 6.79 -12.18 0.67
CA PHE A 19 5.79 -11.61 -0.24
C PHE A 19 6.35 -11.18 -1.60
N PHE A 20 7.66 -11.01 -1.72
CA PHE A 20 8.34 -10.66 -2.95
C PHE A 20 9.19 -11.83 -3.43
N ASP A 21 9.20 -12.04 -4.74
CA ASP A 21 10.13 -12.97 -5.35
C ASP A 21 11.55 -12.38 -5.45
N LYS A 22 12.48 -13.17 -5.99
CA LYS A 22 13.89 -12.76 -6.18
C LYS A 22 14.05 -11.57 -7.12
N THR A 23 13.02 -11.21 -7.88
CA THR A 23 13.00 -10.06 -8.80
C THR A 23 12.33 -8.82 -8.19
N ASN A 24 12.06 -8.83 -6.88
CA ASN A 24 11.37 -7.77 -6.16
C ASN A 24 9.95 -7.49 -6.66
N VAL A 25 9.26 -8.52 -7.18
CA VAL A 25 7.85 -8.43 -7.60
C VAL A 25 6.99 -9.23 -6.62
N LEU A 26 5.79 -8.74 -6.30
CA LEU A 26 4.88 -9.47 -5.44
C LEU A 26 4.48 -10.84 -6.03
N ASN A 27 4.68 -11.87 -5.23
CA ASN A 27 4.15 -13.21 -5.48
C ASN A 27 2.63 -13.27 -5.25
N SER A 28 2.03 -14.44 -5.40
CA SER A 28 0.59 -14.64 -5.25
C SER A 28 0.04 -14.21 -3.88
N ASP A 29 0.76 -14.49 -2.79
CA ASP A 29 0.33 -14.11 -1.44
C ASP A 29 0.54 -12.62 -1.17
N GLY A 30 1.63 -12.05 -1.67
CA GLY A 30 1.88 -10.62 -1.68
C GLY A 30 0.77 -9.86 -2.41
N ARG A 31 0.33 -10.36 -3.57
CA ARG A 31 -0.78 -9.79 -4.36
C ARG A 31 -2.11 -9.87 -3.63
N ARG A 32 -2.39 -10.97 -2.90
CA ARG A 32 -3.60 -11.08 -2.06
C ARG A 32 -3.59 -10.03 -0.95
N LEU A 33 -2.46 -9.85 -0.27
CA LEU A 33 -2.29 -8.83 0.75
C LEU A 33 -2.42 -7.41 0.19
N LEU A 34 -1.77 -7.12 -0.95
CA LEU A 34 -1.89 -5.84 -1.66
C LEU A 34 -3.34 -5.54 -2.05
N ASN A 35 -4.11 -6.52 -2.53
CA ASN A 35 -5.52 -6.29 -2.87
C ASN A 35 -6.36 -5.91 -1.64
N LYS A 36 -6.06 -6.44 -0.45
CA LYS A 36 -6.73 -6.03 0.80
C LYS A 36 -6.38 -4.57 1.13
N ILE A 37 -5.10 -4.23 1.08
CA ILE A 37 -4.60 -2.85 1.30
C ILE A 37 -5.29 -1.88 0.31
N ILE A 38 -5.32 -2.23 -0.98
CA ILE A 38 -5.93 -1.41 -2.04
C ILE A 38 -7.40 -1.10 -1.75
N ARG A 39 -8.20 -2.07 -1.30
CA ARG A 39 -9.62 -1.82 -0.98
C ARG A 39 -9.78 -0.81 0.15
N MET A 40 -8.94 -0.89 1.18
CA MET A 40 -8.94 0.05 2.30
C MET A 40 -8.48 1.45 1.85
N VAL A 41 -7.42 1.51 1.06
CA VAL A 41 -6.88 2.77 0.51
C VAL A 41 -7.91 3.47 -0.37
N LEU A 42 -8.60 2.77 -1.26
CA LEU A 42 -9.62 3.40 -2.11
C LEU A 42 -10.85 3.91 -1.34
N ARG A 43 -11.13 3.31 -0.17
CA ARG A 43 -12.20 3.76 0.72
C ARG A 43 -11.79 5.02 1.50
N GLU A 44 -10.55 5.09 1.96
CA GLU A 44 -10.05 6.17 2.83
C GLU A 44 -9.42 7.35 2.05
N TYR A 45 -8.82 7.05 0.89
CA TYR A 45 -8.05 7.97 0.03
C TYR A 45 -8.35 7.69 -1.46
N PRO A 46 -9.58 7.97 -1.93
CA PRO A 46 -9.97 7.75 -3.33
C PRO A 46 -9.07 8.51 -4.34
N GLU A 47 -8.45 9.62 -3.92
CA GLU A 47 -7.44 10.38 -4.66
C GLU A 47 -6.25 9.51 -5.14
N LEU A 48 -5.92 8.44 -4.41
CA LEU A 48 -4.83 7.53 -4.75
C LEU A 48 -5.19 6.48 -5.80
N ARG A 49 -6.39 6.53 -6.38
CA ARG A 49 -6.88 5.54 -7.35
C ARG A 49 -5.91 5.29 -8.51
N LYS A 50 -5.29 6.34 -9.06
CA LYS A 50 -4.32 6.20 -10.17
C LYS A 50 -3.07 5.45 -9.73
N LEU A 51 -2.51 5.80 -8.57
CA LEU A 51 -1.32 5.15 -8.00
C LEU A 51 -1.61 3.68 -7.65
N VAL A 52 -2.73 3.42 -6.99
CA VAL A 52 -3.22 2.07 -6.68
C VAL A 52 -3.34 1.20 -7.93
N SER A 53 -3.93 1.73 -9.01
CA SER A 53 -4.08 1.00 -10.28
C SER A 53 -2.71 0.67 -10.88
N LYS A 54 -1.77 1.62 -10.85
CA LYS A 54 -0.39 1.41 -11.31
C LYS A 54 0.32 0.32 -10.49
N THR A 55 0.29 0.42 -9.16
CA THR A 55 0.93 -0.57 -8.28
C THR A 55 0.29 -1.95 -8.41
N ARG A 56 -1.03 -2.04 -8.61
CA ARG A 56 -1.72 -3.31 -8.86
C ARG A 56 -1.28 -3.99 -10.16
N LYS A 57 -1.10 -3.20 -11.22
CA LYS A 57 -0.66 -3.70 -12.54
C LYS A 57 0.81 -4.13 -12.52
N ASN A 58 1.66 -3.34 -11.84
CA ASN A 58 3.09 -3.61 -11.73
C ASN A 58 3.54 -3.60 -10.26
N PRO A 59 3.33 -4.70 -9.52
CA PRO A 59 3.51 -4.75 -8.06
C PRO A 59 4.98 -4.99 -7.68
N THR A 60 5.87 -4.10 -8.13
CA THR A 60 7.27 -4.10 -7.72
C THR A 60 7.41 -3.54 -6.31
N LEU A 61 8.49 -3.91 -5.62
CA LEU A 61 8.87 -3.37 -4.32
C LEU A 61 8.87 -1.84 -4.32
N GLU A 62 9.43 -1.24 -5.36
CA GLU A 62 9.47 0.20 -5.55
C GLU A 62 8.06 0.81 -5.63
N ASN A 63 7.15 0.24 -6.44
CA ASN A 63 5.78 0.75 -6.56
C ASN A 63 4.97 0.54 -5.28
N VAL A 64 5.27 -0.49 -4.48
CA VAL A 64 4.65 -0.72 -3.17
C VAL A 64 5.17 0.29 -2.14
N ILE A 65 6.47 0.59 -2.13
CA ILE A 65 7.04 1.66 -1.26
C ILE A 65 6.42 3.00 -1.60
N LYS A 66 6.39 3.39 -2.89
CA LYS A 66 5.78 4.66 -3.33
C LYS A 66 4.31 4.77 -2.91
N LEU A 67 3.56 3.66 -2.99
CA LEU A 67 2.18 3.63 -2.50
C LEU A 67 2.12 3.85 -0.98
N ALA A 68 3.00 3.24 -0.20
CA ALA A 68 3.05 3.41 1.25
C ALA A 68 3.43 4.84 1.67
N GLU A 69 4.39 5.46 0.98
CA GLU A 69 4.79 6.86 1.18
C GLU A 69 3.61 7.80 0.93
N GLU A 70 2.92 7.63 -0.20
CA GLU A 70 1.80 8.49 -0.56
C GLU A 70 0.60 8.32 0.39
N ILE A 71 0.33 7.10 0.86
CA ILE A 71 -0.69 6.86 1.91
C ILE A 71 -0.33 7.62 3.19
N THR A 72 0.95 7.63 3.57
CA THR A 72 1.44 8.33 4.75
C THR A 72 1.30 9.85 4.59
N HIS A 73 1.65 10.36 3.41
CA HIS A 73 1.51 11.77 3.07
C HIS A 73 0.04 12.24 3.07
N MET A 74 -0.87 11.50 2.42
CA MET A 74 -2.30 11.83 2.42
C MET A 74 -2.91 11.82 3.83
N ARG A 75 -2.43 10.92 4.70
CA ARG A 75 -2.82 10.90 6.11
C ARG A 75 -2.41 12.19 6.82
N GLU A 76 -1.17 12.61 6.66
CA GLU A 76 -0.65 13.83 7.29
C GLU A 76 -1.44 15.05 6.82
N LEU A 77 -1.74 15.16 5.52
CA LEU A 77 -2.57 16.25 5.01
C LEU A 77 -3.97 16.27 5.66
N LYS A 78 -4.67 15.12 5.75
CA LYS A 78 -6.00 15.05 6.36
C LYS A 78 -6.00 15.34 7.87
N SER A 79 -4.91 15.09 8.58
CA SER A 79 -4.81 15.43 10.00
C SER A 79 -4.62 16.94 10.24
N HIS A 80 -4.11 17.68 9.26
CA HIS A 80 -3.91 19.13 9.35
C HIS A 80 -5.16 19.93 8.93
N THR A 81 -6.07 19.34 8.15
CA THR A 81 -7.32 20.00 7.72
C THR A 81 -8.45 19.94 8.78
N GLN A 82 -8.27 19.18 9.86
CA GLN A 82 -9.27 19.04 10.94
C GLN A 82 -8.91 19.81 12.23
N ARG A 83 -8.06 20.84 12.14
CA ARG A 83 -7.74 21.74 13.25
C ARG A 83 -8.26 23.13 12.99
#